data_AF-A0A2M6YB00-F1
#
_entry.id   AF-A0A2M6YB00-F1
#
_cell.length_a   1.000
_cell.length_b   1.000
_cell.length_c   1.000
_cell.angle_alpha   90.00
_cell.angle_beta   90.00
_cell.angle_gamma   90.00
#
_symmetry.space_group_name_H-M   'P 1'
#
loop_
_entity.id
_entity.type
_entity.pdbx_description
1 polymer ?
#
loop_
_entity_poly.entity_id
_entity_poly.type
_entity_poly.pdbx_seq_one_letter_code
_entity_poly.pdbx_strand_id
1 'polypeptide(L)'
;MIIELHMLQNFAPSCLNRDDTNSPKECEFGGYRRARISSQCIKRSIRKHFKSSSLLPMENLASRTQRLVDDLAQRLIKQGKPEEQARQVIRRVIQGINLGLDDKDKTQYLIFIGEEEIARMAELIMRQWDVLASSVREGKMDKKKKKDESLKGFSDVLSGGKAADLALFGRMLADLPDKNIDAACQVAHAI
;
A
#
# COMPACT_ATOMS: atom_id res chain seq x y z
N MET A 1 -9.26 -8.07 -24.25
CA MET A 1 -8.83 -6.95 -25.11
C MET A 1 -7.50 -6.44 -24.57
N ILE A 2 -6.48 -6.26 -25.41
CA ILE A 2 -5.14 -5.79 -25.02
C ILE A 2 -4.89 -4.45 -25.74
N ILE A 3 -4.35 -3.47 -25.02
CA ILE A 3 -3.88 -2.20 -25.58
C ILE A 3 -2.36 -2.17 -25.47
N GLU A 4 -1.67 -2.04 -26.59
CA GLU A 4 -0.21 -1.98 -26.66
C GLU A 4 0.26 -0.55 -26.90
N LEU A 5 1.22 -0.09 -26.09
CA LEU A 5 1.78 1.25 -26.16
C LEU A 5 3.28 1.15 -26.46
N HIS A 6 3.70 1.65 -27.62
CA HIS A 6 5.09 1.70 -28.04
C HIS A 6 5.57 3.14 -28.07
N MET A 7 6.73 3.40 -27.46
CA MET A 7 7.28 4.75 -27.35
C MET A 7 8.77 4.73 -27.67
N LEU A 8 9.19 5.65 -28.53
CA LEU A 8 10.60 6.00 -28.74
C LEU A 8 10.81 7.40 -28.17
N GLN A 9 11.66 7.51 -27.15
CA GLN A 9 11.92 8.78 -26.46
C GLN A 9 13.43 8.99 -26.37
N ASN A 10 13.90 10.12 -26.90
CA ASN A 10 15.28 10.55 -26.74
C ASN A 10 15.45 11.30 -25.41
N PHE A 11 16.61 11.15 -24.79
CA PHE A 11 17.01 11.88 -23.59
C PHE A 11 18.35 12.57 -23.83
N ALA A 12 18.49 13.80 -23.35
CA ALA A 12 19.78 14.45 -23.27
C ALA A 12 20.74 13.64 -22.35
N PRO A 13 22.07 13.83 -22.45
CA PRO A 13 23.03 13.14 -21.59
C PRO A 13 22.67 13.28 -20.11
N SER A 14 22.18 12.19 -19.52
CA SER A 14 21.60 12.18 -18.17
C SER A 14 21.63 10.78 -17.59
N CYS A 15 21.56 10.70 -16.25
CA CYS A 15 21.54 9.42 -15.54
C CYS A 15 20.17 9.17 -14.92
N LEU A 16 19.27 8.55 -15.70
CA LEU A 16 17.85 8.39 -15.37
C LEU A 16 17.58 7.30 -14.32
N ASN A 17 18.39 6.25 -14.29
CA ASN A 17 18.25 5.15 -13.35
C ASN A 17 19.63 4.57 -12.98
N ARG A 18 19.98 4.63 -11.69
CA ARG A 18 21.22 4.04 -11.16
C ARG A 18 21.01 2.70 -10.47
N ASP A 19 22.08 1.92 -10.35
CA ASP A 19 22.17 0.74 -9.48
C ASP A 19 22.74 1.09 -8.09
N ASP A 20 23.00 0.07 -7.28
CA ASP A 20 23.56 0.13 -5.93
C ASP A 20 25.01 0.62 -5.88
N THR A 21 25.75 0.52 -6.99
CA THR A 21 27.11 1.06 -7.14
C THR A 21 27.14 2.50 -7.65
N ASN A 22 25.96 3.14 -7.79
CA ASN A 22 25.78 4.47 -8.36
C ASN A 22 26.05 4.56 -9.87
N SER A 23 26.13 3.42 -10.57
CA SER A 23 26.33 3.36 -12.03
C SER A 23 24.98 3.38 -12.76
N PRO A 24 24.88 3.93 -13.99
CA PRO A 24 23.66 3.81 -14.80
C PRO A 24 23.31 2.33 -15.02
N LYS A 25 22.05 1.95 -14.83
CA LYS A 25 21.60 0.59 -15.14
C LYS A 25 21.77 0.32 -16.63
N GLU A 26 22.29 -0.85 -16.94
CA GLU A 26 22.50 -1.32 -18.31
C GLU A 26 21.98 -2.75 -18.52
N CYS A 27 21.96 -3.18 -19.77
CA CYS A 27 21.76 -4.58 -20.18
C CYS A 27 22.43 -4.84 -21.53
N GLU A 28 22.61 -6.10 -21.89
CA GLU A 28 23.02 -6.50 -23.23
C GLU A 28 21.78 -6.82 -24.07
N PHE A 29 21.72 -6.29 -25.30
CA PHE A 29 20.67 -6.61 -26.24
C PHE A 29 21.20 -6.57 -27.68
N GLY A 30 21.12 -7.72 -28.36
CA GLY A 30 21.65 -7.89 -29.71
C GLY A 30 23.19 -7.80 -29.79
N GLY A 31 23.90 -8.25 -28.75
CA GLY A 31 25.38 -8.22 -28.68
C GLY A 31 25.99 -6.87 -28.31
N TYR A 32 25.16 -5.86 -28.01
CA TYR A 32 25.61 -4.53 -27.61
C TYR A 32 25.05 -4.15 -26.25
N ARG A 33 25.85 -3.40 -25.49
CA ARG A 33 25.48 -2.83 -24.21
C ARG A 33 24.58 -1.61 -24.40
N ARG A 34 23.46 -1.56 -23.69
CA ARG A 34 22.48 -0.48 -23.75
C ARG A 34 22.17 0.05 -22.35
N ALA A 35 21.97 1.36 -22.25
CA ALA A 35 21.40 1.94 -21.04
C ALA A 35 19.97 1.43 -20.86
N ARG A 36 19.57 1.18 -19.61
CA ARG A 36 18.27 0.61 -19.28
C ARG A 36 17.58 1.38 -18.18
N ILE A 37 16.31 1.71 -18.40
CA ILE A 37 15.43 2.25 -17.35
C ILE A 37 14.58 1.10 -16.81
N SER A 38 14.65 0.86 -15.50
CA SER A 38 13.94 -0.25 -14.90
C SER A 38 12.42 -0.03 -14.92
N SER A 39 11.63 -1.08 -15.14
CA SER A 39 10.17 -0.96 -15.24
C SER A 39 9.57 -0.43 -13.93
N GLN A 40 10.17 -0.76 -12.79
CA GLN A 40 9.80 -0.20 -11.48
C GLN A 40 10.05 1.32 -11.38
N CYS A 41 11.10 1.84 -12.03
CA CYS A 41 11.37 3.27 -12.08
C CYS A 41 10.27 3.99 -12.87
N ILE A 42 9.93 3.46 -14.05
CA ILE A 42 8.85 3.97 -14.90
C ILE A 42 7.50 3.92 -14.17
N LYS A 43 7.13 2.76 -13.61
CA LYS A 43 5.88 2.59 -12.83
C LYS A 43 5.80 3.55 -11.66
N ARG A 44 6.91 3.81 -10.95
CA ARG A 44 6.94 4.81 -9.88
C ARG A 44 6.75 6.23 -10.40
N SER A 45 7.37 6.57 -11.53
CA SER A 45 7.21 7.87 -12.17
C SER A 45 5.75 8.13 -12.54
N ILE A 46 5.10 7.15 -13.19
CA ILE A 46 3.67 7.19 -13.55
C ILE A 46 2.80 7.38 -12.30
N ARG A 47 2.99 6.57 -11.25
CA ARG A 47 2.21 6.71 -10.00
C ARG A 47 2.38 8.07 -9.33
N LYS A 48 3.60 8.62 -9.35
CA LYS A 48 3.83 9.97 -8.82
C LYS A 48 3.09 11.01 -9.65
N HIS A 49 3.10 10.86 -10.97
CA HIS A 49 2.38 11.75 -11.87
C HIS A 49 0.87 11.69 -11.62
N PHE A 50 0.27 10.52 -11.38
CA PHE A 50 -1.15 10.42 -11.01
C PHE A 50 -1.48 11.25 -9.76
N LYS A 51 -0.59 11.29 -8.75
CA LYS A 51 -0.78 12.10 -7.54
C LYS A 51 -0.64 13.60 -7.77
N SER A 52 0.21 14.03 -8.70
CA SER A 52 0.48 15.47 -8.92
C SER A 52 -0.36 16.10 -10.03
N SER A 53 -0.88 15.29 -10.96
CA SER A 53 -1.57 15.77 -12.17
C SER A 53 -3.04 16.13 -11.96
N SER A 54 -3.63 15.77 -10.81
CA SER A 54 -5.07 15.94 -10.50
C SER A 54 -6.01 15.26 -11.52
N LEU A 55 -5.49 14.35 -12.36
CA LEU A 55 -6.30 13.58 -13.32
C LEU A 55 -7.28 12.62 -12.63
N LEU A 56 -6.95 12.19 -11.42
CA LEU A 56 -7.76 11.30 -10.60
C LEU A 56 -7.96 11.91 -9.21
N PRO A 57 -9.15 11.74 -8.60
CA PRO A 57 -9.36 12.07 -7.20
C PRO A 57 -8.36 11.33 -6.30
N MET A 58 -7.87 11.99 -5.25
CA MET A 58 -6.90 11.39 -4.32
C MET A 58 -7.44 10.12 -3.62
N GLU A 59 -8.74 10.05 -3.40
CA GLU A 59 -9.46 8.86 -2.88
C GLU A 59 -9.32 7.64 -3.80
N ASN A 60 -9.15 7.85 -5.11
CA ASN A 60 -8.98 6.80 -6.12
C ASN A 60 -7.50 6.48 -6.40
N LEU A 61 -6.61 6.83 -5.47
CA LEU A 61 -5.18 6.54 -5.57
C LEU A 61 -4.72 5.72 -4.36
N ALA A 62 -3.66 4.94 -4.55
CA ALA A 62 -3.05 4.15 -3.50
C ALA A 62 -1.74 4.76 -3.00
N SER A 63 -1.39 4.41 -1.77
CA SER A 63 -0.13 4.73 -1.12
C SER A 63 0.63 3.45 -0.81
N ARG A 64 1.95 3.49 -1.02
CA ARG A 64 2.82 2.37 -0.70
C ARG A 64 3.60 2.71 0.57
N THR A 65 3.23 2.10 1.69
CA THR A 65 3.65 2.52 3.03
C THR A 65 3.86 1.32 3.94
N GLN A 66 4.70 1.50 4.96
CA GLN A 66 4.75 0.60 6.13
C GLN A 66 4.07 1.23 7.35
N ARG A 67 3.70 2.51 7.25
CA ARG A 67 3.21 3.34 8.36
C ARG A 67 1.68 3.42 8.36
N LEU A 68 1.02 2.27 8.20
CA LEU A 68 -0.44 2.20 8.21
C LEU A 68 -1.01 2.61 9.57
N VAL A 69 -0.35 2.19 10.66
CA VAL A 69 -0.76 2.55 12.03
C VAL A 69 -0.71 4.06 12.23
N ASP A 70 0.35 4.73 11.76
CA ASP A 70 0.48 6.19 11.89
C ASP A 70 -0.63 6.93 11.16
N ASP A 71 -0.95 6.52 9.92
CA ASP A 71 -2.01 7.14 9.11
C ASP A 71 -3.39 6.97 9.76
N LEU A 72 -3.72 5.76 10.19
CA LEU A 72 -4.96 5.49 10.93
C LEU A 72 -5.03 6.27 12.24
N ALA A 73 -3.93 6.33 13.00
CA ALA A 73 -3.87 7.05 14.28
C ALA A 73 -4.12 8.54 14.06
N GLN A 74 -3.49 9.16 13.05
CA GLN A 74 -3.73 10.56 12.71
C GLN A 74 -5.20 10.84 12.38
N ARG A 75 -5.89 9.92 11.69
CA ARG A 75 -7.33 10.06 11.38
C ARG A 75 -8.20 9.98 12.62
N LEU A 76 -7.92 9.03 13.53
CA LEU A 76 -8.67 8.89 14.78
C LEU A 76 -8.44 10.06 15.74
N ILE A 77 -7.21 10.59 15.81
CA ILE A 77 -6.87 11.76 16.64
C ILE A 77 -7.62 13.00 16.13
N LYS A 78 -7.67 13.21 14.81
CA LYS A 78 -8.47 14.30 14.21
C LYS A 78 -9.96 14.19 14.54
N GLN A 79 -10.45 12.99 14.83
CA GLN A 79 -11.82 12.73 15.26
C GLN A 79 -11.99 12.71 16.79
N GLY A 80 -10.97 13.17 17.55
CA GLY A 80 -11.06 13.40 19.00
C GLY A 80 -10.71 12.19 19.87
N LYS A 81 -10.10 11.14 19.33
CA LYS A 81 -9.68 9.96 20.13
C LYS A 81 -8.28 10.16 20.75
N PRO A 82 -8.03 9.68 21.98
CA PRO A 82 -6.71 9.73 22.60
C PRO A 82 -5.67 8.91 21.82
N GLU A 83 -4.47 9.48 21.62
CA GLU A 83 -3.41 8.87 20.80
C GLU A 83 -2.99 7.47 21.28
N GLU A 84 -2.72 7.32 22.58
CA GLU A 84 -2.27 6.03 23.15
C GLU A 84 -3.33 4.94 22.98
N GLN A 85 -4.59 5.26 23.27
CA GLN A 85 -5.70 4.33 23.14
C GLN A 85 -5.97 4.00 21.66
N ALA A 86 -5.86 4.99 20.77
CA ALA A 86 -6.02 4.79 19.33
C ALA A 86 -4.97 3.83 18.77
N ARG A 87 -3.70 4.00 19.13
CA ARG A 87 -2.63 3.08 18.69
C ARG A 87 -2.87 1.66 19.17
N GLN A 88 -3.26 1.46 20.43
CA GLN A 88 -3.53 0.12 20.96
C GLN A 88 -4.72 -0.57 20.24
N VAL A 89 -5.80 0.18 19.98
CA VAL A 89 -6.95 -0.31 19.22
C VAL A 89 -6.54 -0.67 17.79
N ILE A 90 -5.80 0.19 17.10
CA ILE A 90 -5.33 -0.06 15.73
C ILE A 90 -4.42 -1.29 15.69
N ARG A 91 -3.47 -1.43 16.64
CA ARG A 91 -2.60 -2.62 16.74
C ARG A 91 -3.43 -3.91 16.82
N ARG A 92 -4.47 -3.93 17.66
CA ARG A 92 -5.39 -5.07 17.81
C ARG A 92 -6.09 -5.37 16.49
N VAL A 93 -6.60 -4.35 15.79
CA VAL A 93 -7.29 -4.51 14.51
C VAL A 93 -6.35 -5.07 13.44
N ILE A 94 -5.14 -4.51 13.30
CA ILE A 94 -4.16 -4.96 12.30
C ILE A 94 -3.68 -6.39 12.57
N GLN A 95 -3.39 -6.73 13.83
CA GLN A 95 -3.06 -8.11 14.20
C GLN A 95 -4.26 -9.05 14.00
N GLY A 96 -5.48 -8.54 14.22
CA GLY A 96 -6.74 -9.24 13.99
C GLY A 96 -6.99 -9.64 12.54
N ILE A 97 -6.59 -8.79 11.59
CA ILE A 97 -6.60 -9.10 10.14
C ILE A 97 -5.36 -9.87 9.68
N ASN A 98 -4.58 -10.41 10.62
CA ASN A 98 -3.40 -11.23 10.35
C ASN A 98 -2.24 -10.48 9.66
N LEU A 99 -2.19 -9.14 9.76
CA LEU A 99 -1.06 -8.35 9.26
C LEU A 99 0.01 -8.22 10.36
N GLY A 100 1.24 -8.64 10.04
CA GLY A 100 2.36 -8.53 10.95
C GLY A 100 2.79 -7.09 11.21
N LEU A 101 3.02 -6.74 12.47
CA LEU A 101 3.61 -5.45 12.90
C LEU A 101 5.03 -5.66 13.48
N ASP A 102 5.88 -4.66 13.38
CA ASP A 102 7.18 -4.57 14.04
C ASP A 102 7.09 -3.81 15.39
N ASP A 103 8.21 -3.73 16.12
CA ASP A 103 8.28 -3.06 17.43
C ASP A 103 8.01 -1.54 17.35
N LYS A 104 8.02 -0.96 16.15
CA LYS A 104 7.83 0.47 15.87
C LYS A 104 6.48 0.77 15.21
N ASP A 105 5.49 -0.12 15.33
CA ASP A 105 4.16 0.03 14.74
C ASP A 105 4.11 0.12 13.22
N LYS A 106 5.12 -0.44 12.56
CA LYS A 106 5.13 -0.55 11.10
C LYS A 106 4.71 -1.94 10.70
N THR A 107 4.05 -2.05 9.55
CA THR A 107 3.82 -3.35 8.93
C THR A 107 5.16 -3.98 8.56
N GLN A 108 5.30 -5.28 8.80
CA GLN A 108 6.57 -6.01 8.57
C GLN A 108 7.04 -5.94 7.12
N TYR A 109 6.12 -5.74 6.18
CA TYR A 109 6.41 -5.47 4.79
C TYR A 109 5.65 -4.26 4.29
N LEU A 110 6.11 -3.76 3.14
CA LEU A 110 5.57 -2.59 2.48
C LEU A 110 4.24 -2.93 1.80
N ILE A 111 3.13 -2.42 2.33
CA ILE A 111 1.80 -2.61 1.76
C ILE A 111 1.51 -1.54 0.70
N PHE A 112 0.69 -1.89 -0.29
CA PHE A 112 0.16 -0.95 -1.26
C PHE A 112 -1.35 -0.88 -1.06
N ILE A 113 -1.86 0.24 -0.56
CA ILE A 113 -3.24 0.35 -0.04
C ILE A 113 -3.90 1.61 -0.60
N GLY A 114 -5.15 1.49 -1.04
CA GLY A 114 -5.97 2.60 -1.52
C GLY A 114 -6.30 3.59 -0.41
N GLU A 115 -6.38 4.88 -0.75
CA GLU A 115 -6.81 5.92 0.19
C GLU A 115 -8.22 5.67 0.71
N GLU A 116 -9.14 5.22 -0.15
CA GLU A 116 -10.49 4.78 0.23
C GLU A 116 -10.47 3.60 1.21
N GLU A 117 -9.55 2.64 1.06
CA GLU A 117 -9.43 1.49 1.97
C GLU A 117 -9.00 1.96 3.38
N ILE A 118 -8.04 2.89 3.45
CA ILE A 118 -7.60 3.48 4.73
C ILE A 118 -8.76 4.24 5.38
N ALA A 119 -9.49 5.05 4.61
CA ALA A 119 -10.61 5.82 5.10
C ALA A 119 -11.74 4.92 5.65
N ARG A 120 -12.14 3.88 4.90
CA ARG A 120 -13.15 2.91 5.34
C ARG A 120 -12.70 2.13 6.57
N MET A 121 -11.41 1.79 6.66
CA MET A 121 -10.86 1.13 7.85
C MET A 121 -10.96 2.04 9.08
N ALA A 122 -10.57 3.31 8.96
CA ALA A 122 -10.70 4.28 10.05
C ALA A 122 -12.16 4.47 10.47
N GLU A 123 -13.09 4.54 9.52
CA GLU A 123 -14.52 4.66 9.80
C GLU A 123 -15.08 3.43 10.54
N LEU A 124 -14.71 2.21 10.12
CA LEU A 124 -15.11 1.00 10.83
C LEU A 124 -14.57 0.96 12.27
N ILE A 125 -13.31 1.35 12.47
CA ILE A 125 -12.71 1.46 13.82
C ILE A 125 -13.53 2.43 14.68
N MET A 126 -13.95 3.56 14.11
CA MET A 126 -14.75 4.56 14.83
C MET A 126 -16.14 4.06 15.19
N ARG A 127 -16.83 3.38 14.26
CA ARG A 127 -18.16 2.79 14.50
C ARG A 127 -18.13 1.73 15.61
N GLN A 128 -17.04 0.98 15.72
CA GLN A 128 -16.87 -0.08 16.72
C GLN A 128 -15.97 0.35 17.89
N TRP A 129 -15.72 1.66 18.04
CA TRP A 129 -14.72 2.17 18.98
C TRP A 129 -14.94 1.69 20.41
N ASP A 130 -16.16 1.75 20.93
CA ASP A 130 -16.44 1.41 22.34
C ASP A 130 -16.21 -0.08 22.65
N VAL A 131 -16.52 -0.95 21.67
CA VAL A 131 -16.27 -2.40 21.76
C VAL A 131 -14.77 -2.69 21.68
N LEU A 132 -14.08 -2.05 20.73
CA LEU A 132 -12.64 -2.24 20.56
C LEU A 132 -11.85 -1.67 21.74
N ALA A 133 -12.23 -0.49 22.23
CA ALA A 133 -11.60 0.18 23.37
C ALA A 133 -11.77 -0.59 24.68
N SER A 134 -12.95 -1.17 24.93
CA SER A 134 -13.18 -2.01 26.12
C SER A 134 -12.38 -3.30 26.05
N SER A 135 -12.29 -3.94 24.88
CA SER A 135 -11.51 -5.17 24.68
C SER A 135 -10.01 -5.00 24.93
N VAL A 136 -9.47 -3.79 24.69
CA VAL A 136 -8.07 -3.45 24.98
C VAL A 136 -7.85 -3.26 26.49
N ARG A 137 -8.80 -2.62 27.19
CA ARG A 137 -8.72 -2.42 28.66
C ARG A 137 -8.80 -3.72 29.45
N GLU A 138 -9.57 -4.70 28.97
CA GLU A 138 -9.71 -6.01 29.63
C GLU A 138 -8.46 -6.90 29.52
N GLY A 139 -7.38 -6.46 28.88
CA GLY A 139 -6.12 -7.21 28.83
C GLY A 139 -6.22 -8.56 28.10
N LYS A 140 -7.30 -8.79 27.33
CA LYS A 140 -7.45 -9.96 26.45
C LYS A 140 -6.53 -9.83 25.23
N MET A 141 -5.21 -9.81 25.48
CA MET A 141 -4.18 -10.21 24.52
C MET A 141 -4.06 -11.74 24.56
N ASP A 142 -5.18 -12.44 24.40
CA ASP A 142 -5.15 -13.89 24.36
C ASP A 142 -4.65 -14.31 22.98
N LYS A 143 -3.50 -14.98 22.96
CA LYS A 143 -2.80 -15.56 21.79
C LYS A 143 -3.61 -16.67 21.07
N LYS A 144 -4.93 -16.67 21.17
CA LYS A 144 -5.81 -17.60 20.45
C LYS A 144 -6.53 -16.86 19.35
N LYS A 145 -6.29 -17.34 18.12
CA LYS A 145 -7.05 -17.15 16.87
C LYS A 145 -8.56 -17.44 17.03
N LYS A 146 -9.24 -16.88 18.03
CA LYS A 146 -10.69 -16.84 18.07
C LYS A 146 -11.09 -15.63 17.25
N LYS A 147 -11.88 -15.88 16.20
CA LYS A 147 -12.62 -14.89 15.44
C LYS A 147 -13.42 -14.02 16.43
N ASP A 148 -12.80 -12.96 16.92
CA ASP A 148 -13.50 -11.91 17.65
C ASP A 148 -14.53 -11.35 16.67
N GLU A 149 -15.82 -11.41 17.02
CA GLU A 149 -16.85 -10.93 16.11
C GLU A 149 -16.71 -9.44 15.81
N SER A 150 -16.08 -8.70 16.74
CA SER A 150 -15.71 -7.30 16.55
C SER A 150 -14.68 -7.08 15.44
N LEU A 151 -13.92 -8.11 15.03
CA LEU A 151 -12.90 -8.02 13.99
C LEU A 151 -13.41 -8.49 12.61
N LYS A 152 -14.67 -8.93 12.50
CA LYS A 152 -15.30 -9.30 11.23
C LYS A 152 -15.46 -8.07 10.33
N GLY A 153 -15.07 -8.17 9.07
CA GLY A 153 -15.26 -7.13 8.05
C GLY A 153 -14.04 -6.22 7.82
N PHE A 154 -13.06 -6.15 8.72
CA PHE A 154 -11.85 -5.36 8.50
C PHE A 154 -10.99 -5.89 7.34
N SER A 155 -10.93 -7.22 7.17
CA SER A 155 -10.27 -7.84 6.02
C SER A 155 -10.97 -7.50 4.70
N ASP A 156 -12.27 -7.25 4.72
CA ASP A 156 -13.08 -7.02 3.51
C ASP A 156 -12.94 -5.58 2.99
N VAL A 157 -12.52 -4.67 3.85
CA VAL A 157 -12.11 -3.32 3.45
C VAL A 157 -10.96 -3.35 2.44
N LEU A 158 -10.06 -4.33 2.57
CA LEU A 158 -8.89 -4.52 1.71
C LEU A 158 -9.26 -5.14 0.34
N SER A 159 -10.25 -4.60 -0.35
CA SER A 159 -10.73 -5.09 -1.65
C SER A 159 -10.10 -4.41 -2.88
N GLY A 160 -9.23 -3.42 -2.68
CA GLY A 160 -8.63 -2.59 -3.73
C GLY A 160 -9.44 -1.33 -4.04
N GLY A 161 -10.74 -1.34 -3.75
CA GLY A 161 -11.65 -0.19 -3.97
C GLY A 161 -11.56 0.34 -5.40
N LYS A 162 -11.56 1.67 -5.54
CA LYS A 162 -11.41 2.36 -6.83
C LYS A 162 -9.99 2.85 -7.11
N ALA A 163 -8.98 2.32 -6.40
CA ALA A 163 -7.61 2.79 -6.55
C ALA A 163 -7.01 2.40 -7.91
N ALA A 164 -6.91 3.36 -8.83
CA ALA A 164 -6.57 3.11 -10.23
C ALA A 164 -5.13 2.59 -10.39
N ASP A 165 -4.17 3.15 -9.64
CA ASP A 165 -2.79 2.69 -9.66
C ASP A 165 -2.60 1.31 -9.04
N LEU A 166 -3.45 0.95 -8.08
CA LEU A 166 -3.48 -0.38 -7.48
C LEU A 166 -4.03 -1.41 -8.47
N ALA A 167 -5.13 -1.11 -9.17
CA ALA A 167 -5.65 -1.96 -10.24
C ALA A 167 -4.66 -2.10 -11.41
N LEU A 168 -3.97 -1.02 -11.78
CA LEU A 168 -3.03 -1.03 -12.89
C LEU A 168 -1.77 -1.84 -12.60
N PHE A 169 -1.21 -1.71 -11.39
CA PHE A 169 0.10 -2.29 -11.04
C PHE A 169 0.07 -3.46 -10.06
N GLY A 170 -1.13 -3.83 -9.59
CA GLY A 170 -1.37 -4.95 -8.70
C GLY A 170 -0.92 -4.74 -7.26
N ARG A 171 -1.32 -5.66 -6.40
CA ARG A 171 -0.98 -5.72 -4.97
C ARG A 171 -0.69 -7.15 -4.57
N MET A 172 0.37 -7.32 -3.79
CA MET A 172 0.70 -8.58 -3.11
C MET A 172 0.73 -8.35 -1.59
N LEU A 173 -0.02 -9.15 -0.84
CA LEU A 173 -0.07 -9.21 0.61
C LEU A 173 0.24 -10.66 1.03
N ALA A 174 1.40 -10.87 1.64
CA ALA A 174 1.87 -12.22 1.97
C ALA A 174 0.97 -12.93 2.99
N ASP A 175 0.46 -12.19 3.99
CA ASP A 175 -0.38 -12.77 5.05
C ASP A 175 -1.86 -12.91 4.66
N LEU A 176 -2.27 -12.26 3.55
CA LEU A 176 -3.64 -12.16 3.07
C LEU A 176 -3.69 -12.41 1.55
N PRO A 177 -3.35 -13.62 1.08
CA PRO A 177 -3.27 -13.92 -0.35
C PRO A 177 -4.61 -13.70 -1.06
N ASP A 178 -5.74 -13.91 -0.38
CA ASP A 178 -7.10 -13.68 -0.91
C ASP A 178 -7.40 -12.20 -1.22
N LYS A 179 -6.56 -11.28 -0.73
CA LYS A 179 -6.65 -9.84 -0.96
C LYS A 179 -5.58 -9.34 -1.94
N ASN A 180 -4.89 -10.25 -2.63
CA ASN A 180 -4.03 -9.90 -3.75
C ASN A 180 -4.86 -9.36 -4.92
N ILE A 181 -4.25 -8.44 -5.67
CA ILE A 181 -4.87 -7.85 -6.86
C ILE A 181 -3.91 -8.03 -8.01
N ASP A 182 -4.38 -8.69 -9.05
CA ASP A 182 -3.61 -8.90 -10.27
C ASP A 182 -3.49 -7.59 -11.04
N ALA A 183 -2.30 -7.32 -11.55
CA ALA A 183 -2.02 -6.11 -12.30
C ALA A 183 -2.68 -6.17 -13.68
N ALA A 184 -3.42 -5.12 -14.05
CA ALA A 184 -3.97 -5.00 -15.40
C ALA A 184 -2.93 -4.58 -16.45
N CYS A 185 -1.76 -4.08 -16.03
CA CYS A 185 -0.72 -3.57 -16.93
C CYS A 185 0.62 -4.29 -16.78
N GLN A 186 1.22 -4.60 -17.93
CA GLN A 186 2.60 -5.07 -18.04
C GLN A 186 3.47 -3.91 -18.54
N VAL A 187 4.56 -3.62 -17.82
CA VAL A 187 5.51 -2.55 -18.17
C VAL A 187 6.89 -3.16 -18.37
N ALA A 188 7.40 -3.06 -19.59
CA ALA A 188 8.74 -3.53 -19.94
C ALA A 188 9.84 -2.58 -19.42
N HIS A 189 11.08 -3.06 -19.44
CA HIS A 189 12.24 -2.19 -19.32
C HIS A 189 12.40 -1.35 -20.60
N ALA A 190 12.73 -0.06 -20.46
CA ALA A 190 13.17 0.74 -21.61
C ALA A 190 14.66 0.48 -21.83
N ILE A 191 15.05 0.20 -23.07
CA ILE A 191 16.41 -0.14 -23.52
C ILE A 191 16.77 0.60 -24.82
#